data_AF-A0AAA9TQC7-F1
#
_entry.id   AF-A0AAA9TQC7-F1
#
_cell.length_a   1.000
_cell.length_b   1.000
_cell.length_c   1.000
_cell.angle_alpha   90.00
_cell.angle_beta   90.00
_cell.angle_gamma   90.00
#
_symmetry.space_group_name_H-M   'P 1'
#
loop_
_entity.id
_entity.type
_entity.pdbx_description
1 polymer ?
#
loop_
_entity_poly.entity_id
_entity_poly.type
_entity_poly.pdbx_seq_one_letter_code
_entity_poly.pdbx_strand_id
1 'polypeptide(L)'
;DLQNLKERDLTVTGDGGTPLSEGQKARVSLARAVYQDADIYLLDDPLSSVDARVSRHLFEQCIRQALKEKITILVTHQLQYLKDASQILILKDDKTVEKGTYSEFLESGVDIFSLFEKGNKQPASSPVLGTATLISESLVQSLPSPRPSLKDAVPEDQDTENIQVTLPLEDYLEGKVGFKTYKNYFTAGAGWPVITFLILVNIAAQVAYILQDWWLAFWTDVQIDLYSGALVKEDVNMMIILNWCLRVYSGLTVSTILFGITRSLLIFYILVNSSQTLHNKILESILRAPILFFNSNPIGRILNRFSKDIGHMDDLLPLIFQDFIQAFSLVIGVVGVMVAVIPWIAIPMIPLGIAFFFLQRYFSETSRDIKRLECATRSPVFSHLASSLRGLWTIRAYKAEQSFQELFDAHQDLHSEAWFLLLTTSRWLAVYLDVICAIFVTVVAFVSLSLADDDFSRKSDGIFRP
;
A
#
# COMPACT_ATOMS: atom_id res chain seq x y z
N ASP A 1 37.79 -6.71 5.75
CA ASP A 1 36.36 -6.53 5.45
C ASP A 1 35.68 -5.52 6.35
N LEU A 2 35.47 -5.81 7.64
CA LEU A 2 34.73 -4.91 8.54
C LEU A 2 35.31 -3.49 8.62
N GLN A 3 36.63 -3.33 8.60
CA GLN A 3 37.29 -2.01 8.60
C GLN A 3 36.99 -1.15 7.35
N ASN A 4 36.57 -1.77 6.25
CA ASN A 4 36.26 -1.08 5.00
C ASN A 4 34.80 -0.62 4.91
N LEU A 5 33.95 -1.02 5.86
CA LEU A 5 32.56 -0.58 5.95
C LEU A 5 32.46 0.76 6.67
N LYS A 6 31.52 1.63 6.27
CA LYS A 6 31.37 3.00 6.80
C LYS A 6 31.22 3.04 8.32
N GLU A 7 30.40 2.14 8.87
CA GLU A 7 30.10 2.06 10.31
C GLU A 7 30.70 0.80 10.95
N ARG A 8 31.66 0.19 10.25
CA ARG A 8 32.29 -1.08 10.66
C ARG A 8 31.24 -2.15 10.94
N ASP A 9 31.19 -2.68 12.16
CA ASP A 9 30.29 -3.76 12.58
C ASP A 9 28.81 -3.33 12.67
N LEU A 10 28.56 -2.05 12.94
CA LEU A 10 27.20 -1.50 13.04
C LEU A 10 26.58 -1.17 11.68
N THR A 11 27.29 -1.44 10.58
CA THR A 11 26.80 -1.12 9.23
C THR A 11 25.57 -1.96 8.90
N VAL A 12 24.43 -1.29 8.70
CA VAL A 12 23.18 -1.95 8.29
C VAL A 12 23.36 -2.55 6.88
N THR A 13 23.29 -3.88 6.81
CA THR A 13 23.50 -4.63 5.56
C THR A 13 22.24 -4.71 4.68
N GLY A 14 21.07 -4.37 5.22
CA GLY A 14 19.79 -4.38 4.51
C GLY A 14 19.38 -5.77 4.00
N ASP A 15 18.25 -5.82 3.28
CA ASP A 15 17.71 -7.08 2.78
C ASP A 15 18.66 -7.80 1.82
N GLY A 16 18.99 -9.05 2.13
CA GLY A 16 19.87 -9.89 1.30
C GLY A 16 21.34 -9.48 1.29
N GLY A 17 21.76 -8.58 2.19
CA GLY A 17 23.15 -8.17 2.32
C GLY A 17 23.68 -7.45 1.08
N THR A 18 22.88 -6.58 0.47
CA THR A 18 23.22 -5.87 -0.78
C THR A 18 24.60 -5.19 -0.81
N PRO A 19 25.11 -4.57 0.28
CA PRO A 19 26.43 -3.93 0.25
C PRO A 19 27.60 -4.91 0.37
N LEU A 20 27.35 -6.20 0.62
CA LEU A 20 28.38 -7.22 0.78
C LEU A 20 28.61 -7.99 -0.53
N SER A 21 29.87 -8.32 -0.82
CA SER A 21 30.19 -9.24 -1.91
C SER A 21 29.77 -10.68 -1.58
N GLU A 22 29.58 -11.53 -2.58
CA GLU A 22 29.18 -12.93 -2.36
C GLU A 22 30.16 -13.70 -1.46
N GLY A 23 31.46 -13.43 -1.58
CA GLY A 23 32.47 -14.00 -0.67
C GLY A 23 32.34 -13.48 0.77
N GLN A 24 31.95 -12.21 0.95
CA GLN A 24 31.68 -11.65 2.29
C GLN A 24 30.41 -12.25 2.89
N LYS A 25 29.33 -12.39 2.11
CA LYS A 25 28.08 -13.04 2.55
C LYS A 25 28.32 -14.48 2.98
N ALA A 26 29.10 -15.25 2.21
CA ALA A 26 29.46 -16.62 2.57
C ALA A 26 30.21 -16.67 3.91
N ARG A 27 31.18 -15.77 4.12
CA ARG A 27 31.92 -15.68 5.40
C ARG A 27 31.02 -15.30 6.57
N VAL A 28 30.09 -14.35 6.41
CA VAL A 28 29.14 -13.99 7.46
C VAL A 28 28.20 -15.15 7.77
N SER A 29 27.72 -15.87 6.75
CA SER A 29 26.87 -17.05 6.96
C SER A 29 27.62 -18.18 7.69
N LEU A 30 28.88 -18.43 7.33
CA LEU A 30 29.75 -19.40 8.01
C LEU A 30 30.03 -18.97 9.45
N ALA A 31 30.34 -17.69 9.68
CA ALA A 31 30.55 -17.16 11.03
C ALA A 31 29.31 -17.33 11.90
N ARG A 32 28.11 -17.03 11.37
CA ARG A 32 26.84 -17.27 12.06
C ARG A 32 26.65 -18.73 12.47
N ALA A 33 26.98 -19.67 11.57
CA ALA A 33 26.90 -21.09 11.89
C ALA A 33 27.83 -21.46 13.06
N VAL A 34 29.10 -21.07 12.95
CA VAL A 34 30.12 -21.38 13.97
C VAL A 34 29.79 -20.75 15.32
N TYR A 35 29.26 -19.53 15.32
CA TYR A 35 28.91 -18.80 16.54
C TYR A 35 27.76 -19.42 17.35
N GLN A 36 26.86 -20.16 16.71
CA GLN A 36 25.71 -20.78 17.38
C GLN A 36 26.09 -21.87 18.40
N ASP A 37 27.29 -22.45 18.31
CA ASP A 37 27.73 -23.63 19.08
C ASP A 37 26.72 -24.80 19.05
N ALA A 38 26.74 -25.57 17.96
CA ALA A 38 25.88 -26.74 17.78
C ALA A 38 26.67 -28.06 17.91
N ASP A 39 25.99 -29.19 18.03
CA ASP A 39 26.64 -30.51 18.00
C ASP A 39 26.96 -30.98 16.57
N ILE A 40 26.12 -30.57 15.62
CA ILE A 40 26.17 -30.96 14.21
C ILE A 40 26.19 -29.70 13.33
N TYR A 41 27.17 -29.63 12.44
CA TYR A 41 27.33 -28.58 11.45
C TYR A 41 27.11 -29.14 10.05
N LEU A 42 26.15 -28.58 9.32
CA LEU A 42 25.89 -28.89 7.91
C LEU A 42 26.37 -27.71 7.06
N LEU A 43 27.45 -27.92 6.31
CA LEU A 43 28.10 -26.89 5.51
C LEU A 43 27.94 -27.21 4.03
N ASP A 44 27.05 -26.47 3.35
CA ASP A 44 26.79 -26.63 1.92
C ASP A 44 27.66 -25.68 1.08
N ASP A 45 28.78 -26.22 0.58
CA ASP A 45 29.81 -25.54 -0.24
C ASP A 45 30.17 -24.10 0.18
N PRO A 46 30.55 -23.87 1.46
CA PRO A 46 30.78 -22.53 2.01
C PRO A 46 32.04 -21.84 1.45
N LEU A 47 32.87 -22.55 0.68
CA LEU A 47 34.17 -22.09 0.17
C LEU A 47 34.18 -21.75 -1.32
N SER A 48 33.03 -21.84 -2.00
CA SER A 48 32.91 -21.68 -3.45
C SER A 48 33.08 -20.23 -3.94
N SER A 49 32.60 -19.25 -3.17
CA SER A 49 32.59 -17.82 -3.54
C SER A 49 33.78 -17.02 -3.03
N VAL A 50 34.78 -17.69 -2.44
CA VAL A 50 35.97 -17.07 -1.82
C VAL A 50 37.25 -17.45 -2.58
N ASP A 51 38.23 -16.55 -2.56
CA ASP A 51 39.51 -16.81 -3.22
C ASP A 51 40.29 -17.97 -2.57
N ALA A 52 41.19 -18.58 -3.34
CA ALA A 52 41.93 -19.77 -2.92
C ALA A 52 42.82 -19.59 -1.68
N ARG A 53 43.20 -18.35 -1.32
CA ARG A 53 44.01 -18.09 -0.13
C ARG A 53 43.11 -17.99 1.09
N VAL A 54 42.01 -17.25 0.99
CA VAL A 54 41.00 -17.13 2.05
C VAL A 54 40.31 -18.46 2.30
N SER A 55 40.00 -19.23 1.26
CA SER A 55 39.37 -20.56 1.42
C SER A 55 40.24 -21.53 2.22
N ARG A 56 41.55 -21.58 1.91
CA ARG A 56 42.52 -22.38 2.67
C ARG A 56 42.61 -21.94 4.13
N HIS A 57 42.65 -20.62 4.37
CA HIS A 57 42.66 -20.07 5.72
C HIS A 57 41.40 -20.45 6.51
N LEU A 58 40.22 -20.35 5.89
CA LEU A 58 38.95 -20.75 6.50
C LEU A 58 38.92 -22.25 6.78
N PHE A 59 39.39 -23.09 5.86
CA PHE A 59 39.42 -24.53 6.07
C PHE A 59 40.33 -24.93 7.25
N GLU A 60 41.55 -24.38 7.30
CA GLU A 60 42.53 -24.71 8.35
C GLU A 60 42.13 -24.15 9.72
N GLN A 61 41.74 -22.88 9.79
CA GLN A 61 41.49 -22.21 11.07
C GLN A 61 40.06 -22.41 11.58
N CYS A 62 39.07 -22.48 10.69
CA CYS A 62 37.67 -22.60 11.10
C CYS A 62 37.25 -24.07 11.13
N ILE A 63 37.30 -24.76 9.99
CA ILE A 63 36.75 -26.12 9.87
C ILE A 63 37.60 -27.14 10.64
N ARG A 64 38.93 -27.07 10.54
CA ARG A 64 39.82 -28.04 11.21
C ARG A 64 40.13 -27.73 12.67
N GLN A 65 40.17 -26.45 13.03
CA GLN A 65 40.59 -26.03 14.37
C GLN A 65 39.41 -25.64 15.26
N ALA A 66 38.53 -24.73 14.82
CA ALA A 66 37.37 -24.32 15.62
C ALA A 66 36.31 -25.43 15.73
N LEU A 67 36.06 -26.17 14.66
CA LEU A 67 35.05 -27.26 14.62
C LEU A 67 35.64 -28.66 14.88
N LYS A 68 36.87 -28.76 15.40
CA LYS A 68 37.61 -30.03 15.52
C LYS A 68 36.87 -31.11 16.32
N GLU A 69 36.16 -30.70 17.36
CA GLU A 69 35.47 -31.62 18.29
C GLU A 69 33.98 -31.83 17.95
N LYS A 70 33.49 -31.20 16.87
CA LYS A 70 32.07 -31.21 16.49
C LYS A 70 31.85 -32.05 15.23
N ILE A 71 30.64 -32.59 15.06
CA ILE A 71 30.30 -33.35 13.85
C ILE A 71 30.08 -32.37 12.70
N THR A 72 31.01 -32.34 11.75
CA THR A 72 30.94 -31.42 10.61
C THR A 72 30.78 -32.19 9.31
N ILE A 73 29.65 -31.99 8.63
CA ILE A 73 29.39 -32.50 7.29
C ILE A 73 29.62 -31.37 6.31
N LEU A 74 30.66 -31.49 5.49
CA LEU A 74 31.03 -30.52 4.47
C LEU A 74 30.71 -31.09 3.09
N VAL A 75 29.85 -30.41 2.34
CA VAL A 75 29.64 -30.64 0.92
C VAL A 75 30.58 -29.70 0.16
N THR A 76 31.40 -30.23 -0.74
CA THR A 76 32.27 -29.39 -1.58
C THR A 76 32.62 -30.08 -2.89
N HIS A 77 32.79 -29.27 -3.94
CA HIS A 77 33.34 -29.71 -5.23
C HIS A 77 34.88 -29.62 -5.28
N GLN A 78 35.52 -29.01 -4.27
CA GLN A 78 36.97 -28.75 -4.26
C GLN A 78 37.74 -29.97 -3.74
N LEU A 79 38.33 -30.74 -4.65
CA LEU A 79 39.06 -31.98 -4.36
C LEU A 79 40.26 -31.79 -3.40
N GLN A 80 40.81 -30.58 -3.33
CA GLN A 80 41.98 -30.27 -2.49
C GLN A 80 41.74 -30.52 -0.99
N TYR A 81 40.49 -30.44 -0.52
CA TYR A 81 40.14 -30.63 0.88
C TYR A 81 39.81 -32.08 1.25
N LEU A 82 39.63 -32.96 0.26
CA LEU A 82 39.27 -34.37 0.50
C LEU A 82 40.38 -35.13 1.25
N LYS A 83 41.64 -34.76 1.05
CA LYS A 83 42.79 -35.42 1.67
C LYS A 83 42.79 -35.34 3.19
N ASP A 84 42.19 -34.28 3.72
CA ASP A 84 42.15 -33.98 5.15
C ASP A 84 40.84 -34.45 5.82
N ALA A 85 39.91 -35.02 5.04
CA ALA A 85 38.64 -35.51 5.56
C ALA A 85 38.80 -36.87 6.25
N SER A 86 38.10 -37.06 7.37
CA SER A 86 38.07 -38.33 8.09
C SER A 86 37.27 -39.42 7.36
N GLN A 87 36.20 -39.01 6.68
CA GLN A 87 35.33 -39.87 5.89
C GLN A 87 34.85 -39.08 4.67
N ILE A 88 34.78 -39.75 3.51
CA ILE A 88 34.32 -39.19 2.24
C ILE A 88 33.14 -40.03 1.75
N LEU A 89 32.09 -39.35 1.28
CA LEU A 89 30.91 -39.95 0.68
C LEU A 89 30.73 -39.37 -0.72
N ILE A 90 30.73 -40.23 -1.74
CA ILE A 90 30.52 -39.82 -3.14
C ILE A 90 29.08 -40.16 -3.55
N LEU A 91 28.34 -39.15 -3.98
CA LEU A 91 26.98 -39.26 -4.50
C LEU A 91 26.99 -39.12 -6.03
N LYS A 92 26.26 -39.99 -6.73
CA LYS A 92 26.04 -39.91 -8.20
C LYS A 92 24.64 -40.42 -8.53
N ASP A 93 23.92 -39.67 -9.38
CA ASP A 93 22.56 -40.01 -9.82
C ASP A 93 21.63 -40.37 -8.64
N ASP A 94 21.67 -39.55 -7.57
CA ASP A 94 20.96 -39.70 -6.30
C ASP A 94 21.25 -41.01 -5.52
N LYS A 95 22.33 -41.72 -5.87
CA LYS A 95 22.77 -42.94 -5.19
C LYS A 95 24.15 -42.75 -4.58
N THR A 96 24.35 -43.38 -3.42
CA THR A 96 25.67 -43.50 -2.78
C THR A 96 26.51 -44.46 -3.61
N VAL A 97 27.56 -43.94 -4.25
CA VAL A 97 28.49 -44.76 -5.05
C VAL A 97 29.46 -45.46 -4.12
N GLU A 98 30.08 -44.71 -3.23
CA GLU A 98 31.18 -45.21 -2.42
C GLU A 98 31.36 -44.33 -1.17
N LYS A 99 31.77 -44.97 -0.07
CA LYS A 99 32.00 -44.35 1.24
C LYS A 99 33.27 -44.94 1.84
N GLY A 100 34.19 -44.10 2.30
CA GLY A 100 35.44 -44.55 2.88
C GLY A 100 36.40 -43.41 3.25
N THR A 101 37.66 -43.77 3.47
CA THR A 101 38.76 -42.85 3.76
C THR A 101 39.55 -42.56 2.50
N TYR A 102 40.22 -41.40 2.38
CA TYR A 102 40.97 -41.03 1.16
C TYR A 102 41.95 -42.14 0.68
N SER A 103 42.60 -42.85 1.61
CA SER A 103 43.49 -43.96 1.29
C SER A 103 42.77 -45.17 0.69
N GLU A 104 41.56 -45.50 1.17
CA GLU A 104 40.75 -46.62 0.66
C GLU A 104 40.27 -46.33 -0.76
N PHE A 105 39.94 -45.07 -1.05
CA PHE A 105 39.57 -44.62 -2.40
C PHE A 105 40.74 -44.66 -3.41
N LEU A 106 41.97 -44.46 -2.94
CA LEU A 106 43.16 -44.60 -3.78
C LEU A 106 43.42 -46.06 -4.14
N GLU A 107 43.08 -47.00 -3.25
CA GLU A 107 43.26 -48.44 -3.45
C GLU A 107 42.14 -49.08 -4.28
N SER A 108 40.91 -48.55 -4.23
CA SER A 108 39.76 -49.08 -4.97
C SER A 108 39.82 -48.84 -6.49
N GLY A 109 40.77 -48.03 -6.98
CA GLY A 109 40.97 -47.78 -8.41
C GLY A 109 39.85 -46.98 -9.06
N VAL A 110 38.95 -46.39 -8.26
CA VAL A 110 37.90 -45.49 -8.75
C VAL A 110 38.55 -44.16 -9.13
N ASP A 111 38.64 -43.90 -10.43
CA ASP A 111 39.27 -42.70 -10.95
C ASP A 111 38.37 -41.48 -10.69
N ILE A 112 38.54 -40.87 -9.50
CA ILE A 112 37.81 -39.68 -9.02
C ILE A 112 37.88 -38.56 -10.07
N PHE A 113 39.01 -38.43 -10.77
CA PHE A 113 39.20 -37.43 -11.81
C PHE A 113 38.32 -37.70 -13.04
N SER A 114 38.15 -38.97 -13.44
CA SER A 114 37.27 -39.33 -14.56
C SER A 114 35.78 -39.08 -14.28
N LEU A 115 35.35 -39.19 -13.01
CA LEU A 115 33.99 -38.87 -12.58
C LEU A 115 33.70 -37.37 -12.61
N PHE A 116 34.70 -36.54 -12.29
CA PHE A 116 34.60 -35.07 -12.35
C PHE A 116 34.76 -34.51 -13.77
N GLU A 117 35.67 -35.06 -14.60
CA GLU A 117 35.87 -34.60 -15.99
C GLU A 117 34.66 -34.88 -16.88
N LYS A 118 33.87 -35.93 -16.61
CA LYS A 118 32.61 -36.18 -17.32
C LYS A 118 31.47 -35.24 -16.92
N GLY A 119 31.49 -34.69 -15.71
CA GLY A 119 30.47 -33.73 -15.23
C GLY A 119 30.66 -32.30 -15.75
N ASN A 120 31.88 -31.92 -16.13
CA ASN A 120 32.20 -30.55 -16.55
C ASN A 120 32.05 -30.30 -18.07
N LYS A 121 31.61 -31.30 -18.84
CA LYS A 121 31.23 -31.13 -20.25
C LYS A 121 29.76 -30.69 -20.34
N GLN A 122 29.53 -29.38 -20.31
CA GLN A 122 28.26 -28.80 -20.74
C GLN A 122 27.95 -29.23 -22.19
N PRO A 123 26.74 -29.73 -22.49
CA PRO A 123 26.29 -29.83 -23.86
C PRO A 123 26.08 -28.42 -24.41
N ALA A 124 26.85 -28.10 -25.45
CA ALA A 124 26.62 -26.94 -26.29
C ALA A 124 25.19 -26.98 -26.85
N SER A 125 24.60 -25.78 -26.88
CA SER A 125 23.33 -25.42 -27.48
C SER A 125 22.97 -26.14 -28.79
N SER A 126 21.72 -26.59 -28.90
CA SER A 126 21.01 -26.64 -30.18
C SER A 126 19.51 -26.29 -29.97
N PRO A 127 18.82 -25.80 -31.01
CA PRO A 127 17.70 -24.87 -30.86
C PRO A 127 16.31 -25.52 -31.04
N VAL A 128 15.28 -24.86 -30.44
CA VAL A 128 13.83 -24.90 -30.76
C VAL A 128 13.04 -26.17 -30.37
N LEU A 129 12.04 -26.03 -29.49
CA LEU A 129 10.60 -25.91 -29.84
C LEU A 129 9.77 -25.83 -28.54
N GLY A 130 8.88 -24.84 -28.47
CA GLY A 130 8.11 -24.53 -27.26
C GLY A 130 7.04 -25.57 -26.93
N THR A 131 6.74 -25.70 -25.63
CA THR A 131 5.40 -26.04 -25.13
C THR A 131 5.30 -25.47 -23.72
N ALA A 132 4.30 -24.62 -23.52
CA ALA A 132 3.90 -24.10 -22.23
C ALA A 132 3.16 -25.19 -21.44
N THR A 133 3.52 -25.41 -20.18
CA THR A 133 2.70 -26.22 -19.27
C THR A 133 2.70 -25.58 -17.87
N LEU A 134 1.64 -24.81 -17.66
CA LEU A 134 0.84 -24.60 -16.46
C LEU A 134 1.35 -25.18 -15.14
N ILE A 135 1.54 -24.28 -14.18
CA ILE A 135 1.66 -24.55 -12.75
C ILE A 135 0.30 -25.06 -12.25
N SER A 136 0.23 -26.34 -11.89
CA SER A 136 -0.90 -26.90 -11.15
C SER A 136 -0.76 -26.58 -9.67
N GLU A 137 -1.62 -25.69 -9.20
CA GLU A 137 -2.11 -25.68 -7.83
C GLU A 137 -2.82 -27.01 -7.54
N SER A 138 -2.38 -27.77 -6.54
CA SER A 138 -3.32 -28.57 -5.74
C SER A 138 -2.71 -29.08 -4.43
N LEU A 139 -3.42 -28.76 -3.33
CA LEU A 139 -3.76 -29.65 -2.22
C LEU A 139 -2.64 -30.18 -1.31
N VAL A 140 -2.55 -29.62 -0.10
CA VAL A 140 -2.68 -30.43 1.14
C VAL A 140 -3.46 -29.63 2.19
N GLN A 141 -4.55 -30.22 2.66
CA GLN A 141 -5.46 -29.72 3.69
C GLN A 141 -5.56 -30.79 4.79
N SER A 142 -5.68 -30.35 6.07
CA SER A 142 -6.08 -31.08 7.30
C SER A 142 -5.03 -32.02 7.94
N LEU A 143 -4.81 -32.13 9.27
CA LEU A 143 -5.63 -31.94 10.50
C LEU A 143 -4.77 -31.53 11.74
N PRO A 144 -5.40 -31.11 12.87
CA PRO A 144 -4.76 -30.57 14.10
C PRO A 144 -4.66 -31.59 15.26
N SER A 145 -3.70 -31.41 16.18
CA SER A 145 -3.74 -31.95 17.58
C SER A 145 -2.57 -31.35 18.44
N PRO A 146 -2.47 -31.58 19.77
CA PRO A 146 -2.70 -30.54 20.78
C PRO A 146 -1.45 -30.14 21.60
N ARG A 147 -1.56 -28.97 22.25
CA ARG A 147 -0.65 -28.49 23.32
C ARG A 147 -0.42 -29.56 24.41
N PRO A 148 0.73 -29.46 25.09
CA PRO A 148 0.65 -29.13 26.51
C PRO A 148 1.56 -27.97 26.91
N SER A 149 1.01 -27.17 27.82
CA SER A 149 1.65 -26.16 28.66
C SER A 149 2.67 -26.80 29.60
N LEU A 150 3.80 -26.14 29.85
CA LEU A 150 4.43 -26.12 31.17
C LEU A 150 5.27 -24.84 31.34
N LYS A 151 5.00 -24.19 32.47
CA LYS A 151 5.64 -22.98 33.01
C LYS A 151 6.97 -23.34 33.68
N ASP A 152 7.86 -22.35 33.73
CA ASP A 152 8.69 -21.88 34.87
C ASP A 152 10.02 -21.34 34.28
N ALA A 153 10.13 -20.02 34.09
CA ALA A 153 10.58 -19.01 35.06
C ALA A 153 12.09 -19.07 35.33
N VAL A 154 12.82 -18.03 34.93
CA VAL A 154 13.99 -17.40 35.60
C VAL A 154 14.28 -16.07 34.86
N PRO A 155 14.73 -14.99 35.54
CA PRO A 155 14.52 -13.61 35.13
C PRO A 155 15.71 -13.00 34.38
N GLU A 156 15.42 -12.12 33.41
CA GLU A 156 16.42 -11.19 32.86
C GLU A 156 15.96 -9.75 33.10
N ASP A 157 16.57 -9.14 34.12
CA ASP A 157 16.76 -7.69 34.21
C ASP A 157 18.14 -7.40 33.59
N GLN A 158 18.19 -6.67 32.47
CA GLN A 158 18.91 -5.39 32.32
C GLN A 158 19.11 -5.01 30.85
N ASP A 159 18.71 -3.76 30.58
CA ASP A 159 19.19 -2.87 29.52
C ASP A 159 18.71 -3.15 28.08
N THR A 160 17.40 -2.99 27.87
CA THR A 160 16.85 -2.61 26.56
C THR A 160 17.14 -1.13 26.30
N GLU A 161 18.36 -0.82 25.85
CA GLU A 161 18.58 0.42 25.10
C GLU A 161 17.78 0.33 23.79
N ASN A 162 16.71 1.13 23.72
CA ASN A 162 15.92 1.36 22.51
C ASN A 162 16.82 1.92 21.39
N ILE A 163 17.41 1.04 20.59
CA ILE A 163 18.05 1.43 19.33
C ILE A 163 16.99 1.30 18.24
N GLN A 164 16.24 2.39 18.01
CA GLN A 164 15.44 2.56 16.81
C GLN A 164 16.37 2.61 15.59
N VAL A 165 16.65 1.46 14.98
CA VAL A 165 17.40 1.35 13.74
C VAL A 165 16.53 1.87 12.60
N THR A 166 16.79 3.10 12.18
CA THR A 166 16.14 3.72 11.03
C THR A 166 16.75 3.11 9.77
N LEU A 167 16.07 2.13 9.16
CA LEU A 167 16.22 1.88 7.71
C LEU A 167 16.14 3.22 7.00
N PRO A 168 16.92 3.50 5.92
CA PRO A 168 16.87 4.79 5.25
C PRO A 168 15.42 5.04 4.82
N LEU A 169 14.75 5.84 5.65
CA LEU A 169 13.37 6.21 5.52
C LEU A 169 13.32 6.87 4.16
N GLU A 170 12.41 6.44 3.29
CA GLU A 170 12.20 7.13 2.03
C GLU A 170 12.17 8.63 2.33
N ASP A 171 12.97 9.43 1.60
CA ASP A 171 12.87 10.88 1.61
C ASP A 171 11.45 11.24 1.14
N TYR A 172 10.48 11.14 2.04
CA TYR A 172 9.13 11.60 1.86
C TYR A 172 9.25 13.10 1.84
N LEU A 173 9.12 13.70 0.65
CA LEU A 173 9.08 15.14 0.48
C LEU A 173 8.12 15.75 1.52
N GLU A 174 8.70 16.45 2.49
CA GLU A 174 7.95 17.16 3.52
C GLU A 174 7.25 18.35 2.86
N GLY A 175 5.93 18.27 2.65
CA GLY A 175 5.19 19.41 2.12
C GLY A 175 3.72 19.17 1.79
N LYS A 176 2.98 20.26 1.61
CA LYS A 176 1.67 20.25 0.95
C LYS A 176 1.87 19.91 -0.54
N VAL A 177 1.03 19.04 -1.08
CA VAL A 177 0.98 18.79 -2.52
C VAL A 177 0.61 20.11 -3.20
N GLY A 178 1.52 20.66 -4.01
CA GLY A 178 1.29 21.91 -4.71
C GLY A 178 0.29 21.74 -5.86
N PHE A 179 -0.47 22.80 -6.19
CA PHE A 179 -1.37 22.82 -7.35
C PHE A 179 -0.67 22.45 -8.67
N LYS A 180 0.65 22.70 -8.76
CA LYS A 180 1.51 22.28 -9.87
C LYS A 180 1.46 20.77 -10.12
N THR A 181 1.36 19.95 -9.08
CA THR A 181 1.29 18.48 -9.21
C THR A 181 -0.02 18.06 -9.86
N TYR A 182 -1.14 18.62 -9.41
CA TYR A 182 -2.46 18.38 -10.02
C TYR A 182 -2.50 18.84 -11.47
N LYS A 183 -1.98 20.04 -11.76
CA LYS A 183 -1.87 20.56 -13.12
C LYS A 183 -1.08 19.60 -14.02
N ASN A 184 0.12 19.20 -13.59
CA ASN A 184 0.97 18.30 -14.36
C ASN A 184 0.29 16.95 -14.61
N TYR A 185 -0.43 16.42 -13.61
CA TYR A 185 -1.15 15.16 -13.74
C TYR A 185 -2.25 15.21 -14.79
N PHE A 186 -3.20 16.16 -14.70
CA PHE A 186 -4.28 16.27 -15.69
C PHE A 186 -3.77 16.62 -17.09
N THR A 187 -2.73 17.45 -17.19
CA THR A 187 -2.11 17.76 -18.50
C THR A 187 -1.31 16.61 -19.09
N ALA A 188 -1.01 15.57 -18.32
CA ALA A 188 -0.34 14.38 -18.84
C ALA A 188 -1.30 13.53 -19.69
N GLY A 189 -2.57 13.41 -19.30
CA GLY A 189 -3.56 12.62 -20.04
C GLY A 189 -4.46 13.43 -20.97
N ALA A 190 -4.58 14.74 -20.81
CA ALA A 190 -5.47 15.53 -21.67
C ALA A 190 -4.90 16.91 -22.01
N GLY A 191 -5.16 17.34 -23.25
CA GLY A 191 -4.91 18.72 -23.65
C GLY A 191 -5.89 19.69 -22.97
N TRP A 192 -5.51 20.96 -22.89
CA TRP A 192 -6.35 22.02 -22.33
C TRP A 192 -7.80 22.05 -22.85
N PRO A 193 -8.09 21.85 -24.15
CA PRO A 193 -9.47 21.88 -24.66
C PRO A 193 -10.38 20.82 -24.01
N VAL A 194 -9.86 19.61 -23.80
CA VAL A 194 -10.61 18.49 -23.18
C VAL A 194 -10.84 18.78 -21.69
N ILE A 195 -9.84 19.35 -21.00
CA ILE A 195 -9.98 19.75 -19.59
C ILE A 195 -11.01 20.88 -19.45
N THR A 196 -11.01 21.87 -20.35
CA THR A 196 -12.02 22.93 -20.33
C THR A 196 -13.41 22.38 -20.60
N PHE A 197 -13.55 21.44 -21.54
CA PHE A 197 -14.81 20.75 -21.81
C PHE A 197 -15.30 19.95 -20.61
N LEU A 198 -14.40 19.26 -19.89
CA LEU A 198 -14.71 18.55 -18.65
C LEU A 198 -15.33 19.49 -17.60
N ILE A 199 -14.72 20.67 -17.39
CA ILE A 199 -15.22 21.65 -16.42
C ILE A 199 -16.62 22.13 -16.81
N LEU A 200 -16.83 22.44 -18.09
CA LEU A 200 -18.14 22.86 -18.61
C LEU A 200 -19.21 21.79 -18.40
N VAL A 201 -18.90 20.52 -18.71
CA VAL A 201 -19.83 19.39 -18.50
C VAL A 201 -20.13 19.18 -17.02
N ASN A 202 -19.14 19.34 -16.12
CA ASN A 202 -19.38 19.25 -14.67
C ASN A 202 -20.33 20.34 -14.18
N ILE A 203 -20.13 21.59 -14.63
CA ILE A 203 -21.02 22.70 -14.28
C ILE A 203 -22.43 22.47 -14.85
N ALA A 204 -22.54 22.08 -16.13
CA ALA A 204 -23.83 21.81 -16.76
C ALA A 204 -24.58 20.66 -16.07
N ALA A 205 -23.89 19.59 -15.69
CA ALA A 205 -24.46 18.50 -14.91
C ALA A 205 -25.01 19.00 -13.57
N GLN A 206 -24.21 19.78 -12.83
CA GLN A 206 -24.63 20.31 -11.53
C GLN A 206 -25.85 21.23 -11.65
N VAL A 207 -25.88 22.08 -12.68
CA VAL A 207 -27.04 22.95 -12.96
C VAL A 207 -28.27 22.10 -13.29
N ALA A 208 -28.14 21.03 -14.08
CA ALA A 208 -29.25 20.14 -14.40
C ALA A 208 -29.82 19.45 -13.13
N TYR A 209 -28.95 18.97 -12.24
CA TYR A 209 -29.37 18.39 -10.95
C TYR A 209 -30.17 19.41 -10.10
N ILE A 210 -29.63 20.61 -9.92
CA ILE A 210 -30.28 21.67 -9.15
C ILE A 210 -31.60 22.09 -9.80
N LEU A 211 -31.62 22.24 -11.12
CA LEU A 211 -32.79 22.65 -11.87
C LEU A 211 -33.91 21.62 -11.76
N GLN A 212 -33.58 20.33 -11.71
CA GLN A 212 -34.54 19.25 -11.48
C GLN A 212 -35.19 19.35 -10.09
N ASP A 213 -34.40 19.56 -9.03
CA ASP A 213 -34.92 19.73 -7.67
C ASP A 213 -35.78 21.00 -7.53
N TRP A 214 -35.32 22.10 -8.14
CA TRP A 214 -36.06 23.36 -8.15
C TRP A 214 -37.38 23.24 -8.93
N TRP A 215 -37.38 22.51 -10.05
CA TRP A 215 -38.60 22.22 -10.81
C TRP A 215 -39.60 21.40 -10.00
N LEU A 216 -39.12 20.45 -9.19
CA LEU A 216 -39.98 19.65 -8.30
C LEU A 216 -40.65 20.51 -7.23
N ALA A 217 -39.92 21.47 -6.66
CA ALA A 217 -40.48 22.45 -5.72
C ALA A 217 -41.58 23.30 -6.39
N PHE A 218 -41.29 23.87 -7.57
CA PHE A 218 -42.27 24.65 -8.34
C PHE A 218 -43.51 23.82 -8.73
N TRP A 219 -43.32 22.58 -9.15
CA TRP A 219 -44.43 21.69 -9.48
C TRP A 219 -45.32 21.44 -8.26
N THR A 220 -44.74 21.30 -7.07
CA THR A 220 -45.47 21.11 -5.82
C THR A 220 -46.33 22.33 -5.49
N ASP A 221 -45.79 23.54 -5.63
CA ASP A 221 -46.54 24.79 -5.39
C ASP A 221 -47.71 24.96 -6.36
N VAL A 222 -47.46 24.75 -7.66
CA VAL A 222 -48.52 24.79 -8.70
C VAL A 222 -49.62 23.77 -8.40
N GLN A 223 -49.25 22.58 -7.94
CA GLN A 223 -50.21 21.55 -7.56
C GLN A 223 -51.07 21.99 -6.36
N ILE A 224 -50.46 22.60 -5.33
CA ILE A 224 -51.18 23.10 -4.14
C ILE A 224 -52.13 24.25 -4.50
N ASP A 225 -51.71 25.21 -5.31
CA ASP A 225 -52.55 26.33 -5.76
C ASP A 225 -53.75 25.84 -6.58
N LEU A 226 -53.53 24.84 -7.42
CA LEU A 226 -54.57 24.20 -8.21
C LEU A 226 -55.59 23.47 -7.32
N TYR A 227 -55.15 22.71 -6.30
CA TYR A 227 -56.07 22.04 -5.37
C TYR A 227 -56.82 22.99 -4.44
N SER A 228 -56.20 24.09 -4.01
CA SER A 228 -56.81 25.09 -3.11
C SER A 228 -57.74 26.07 -3.84
N GLY A 229 -57.48 26.38 -5.11
CA GLY A 229 -58.35 27.18 -5.98
C GLY A 229 -59.57 26.44 -6.55
N ALA A 230 -59.66 25.12 -6.32
CA ALA A 230 -60.74 24.29 -6.84
C ALA A 230 -62.04 24.40 -6.00
N LEU A 231 -62.71 25.56 -6.11
CA LEU A 231 -64.17 25.62 -6.02
C LEU A 231 -64.83 26.03 -7.36
N VAL A 232 -64.10 26.53 -8.37
CA VAL A 232 -64.73 26.93 -9.65
C VAL A 232 -63.78 26.77 -10.87
N LYS A 233 -64.19 25.87 -11.78
CA LYS A 233 -63.89 25.72 -13.24
C LYS A 233 -62.78 24.76 -13.75
N GLU A 234 -63.29 23.78 -14.53
CA GLU A 234 -62.70 22.96 -15.61
C GLU A 234 -61.52 22.01 -15.29
N ASP A 235 -61.87 20.74 -15.01
CA ASP A 235 -60.96 19.58 -14.90
C ASP A 235 -59.96 19.43 -16.06
N VAL A 236 -60.32 19.88 -17.26
CA VAL A 236 -59.50 19.72 -18.48
C VAL A 236 -58.25 20.61 -18.46
N ASN A 237 -58.34 21.84 -17.98
CA ASN A 237 -57.20 22.77 -17.96
C ASN A 237 -56.17 22.37 -16.89
N MET A 238 -56.65 21.85 -15.75
CA MET A 238 -55.86 21.23 -14.69
C MET A 238 -54.99 20.08 -15.22
N MET A 239 -55.60 19.15 -15.95
CA MET A 239 -54.90 17.98 -16.49
C MET A 239 -53.86 18.35 -17.55
N ILE A 240 -54.08 19.42 -18.33
CA ILE A 240 -53.11 19.92 -19.32
C ILE A 240 -51.86 20.50 -18.62
N ILE A 241 -52.04 21.31 -17.57
CA ILE A 241 -50.93 21.94 -16.83
C ILE A 241 -50.10 20.86 -16.12
N LEU A 242 -50.75 19.91 -15.45
CA LEU A 242 -50.05 18.83 -14.75
C LEU A 242 -49.25 17.93 -15.71
N ASN A 243 -49.84 17.59 -16.87
CA ASN A 243 -49.15 16.82 -17.91
C ASN A 243 -47.96 17.58 -18.52
N TRP A 244 -48.03 18.91 -18.60
CA TRP A 244 -46.90 19.74 -19.03
C TRP A 244 -45.77 19.74 -18.00
N CYS A 245 -46.07 19.94 -16.72
CA CYS A 245 -45.08 19.87 -15.64
C CYS A 245 -44.37 18.52 -15.59
N LEU A 246 -45.12 17.43 -15.75
CA LEU A 246 -44.59 16.07 -15.79
C LEU A 246 -43.66 15.85 -17.00
N ARG A 247 -43.99 16.41 -18.17
CA ARG A 247 -43.16 16.31 -19.39
C ARG A 247 -41.85 17.07 -19.26
N VAL A 248 -41.88 18.26 -18.65
CA VAL A 248 -40.65 19.02 -18.39
C VAL A 248 -39.79 18.30 -17.37
N TYR A 249 -40.38 17.78 -16.29
CA TYR A 249 -39.66 17.02 -15.27
C TYR A 249 -39.00 15.74 -15.83
N SER A 250 -39.71 14.99 -16.68
CA SER A 250 -39.14 13.80 -17.32
C SER A 250 -38.01 14.15 -18.28
N GLY A 251 -38.13 15.26 -19.03
CA GLY A 251 -37.05 15.79 -19.87
C GLY A 251 -35.81 16.19 -19.06
N LEU A 252 -36.00 16.89 -17.94
CA LEU A 252 -34.91 17.25 -17.01
C LEU A 252 -34.25 16.00 -16.42
N THR A 253 -35.03 15.01 -16.01
CA THR A 253 -34.51 13.74 -15.47
C THR A 253 -33.61 13.01 -16.48
N VAL A 254 -34.04 12.91 -17.74
CA VAL A 254 -33.22 12.30 -18.82
C VAL A 254 -31.96 13.11 -19.06
N SER A 255 -32.05 14.44 -19.06
CA SER A 255 -30.89 15.33 -19.22
C SER A 255 -29.87 15.15 -18.09
N THR A 256 -30.33 15.09 -16.84
CA THR A 256 -29.51 14.85 -15.65
C THR A 256 -28.76 13.52 -15.75
N ILE A 257 -29.44 12.43 -16.15
CA ILE A 257 -28.82 11.12 -16.35
C ILE A 257 -27.75 11.19 -17.45
N LEU A 258 -28.07 11.82 -18.59
CA LEU A 258 -27.15 11.94 -19.71
C LEU A 258 -25.90 12.74 -19.34
N PHE A 259 -26.06 13.87 -18.65
CA PHE A 259 -24.93 14.67 -18.18
C PHE A 259 -24.13 13.94 -17.10
N GLY A 260 -24.80 13.23 -16.19
CA GLY A 260 -24.16 12.41 -15.15
C GLY A 260 -23.25 11.32 -15.73
N ILE A 261 -23.75 10.55 -16.70
CA ILE A 261 -22.98 9.51 -17.41
C ILE A 261 -21.83 10.16 -18.20
N THR A 262 -22.13 11.20 -18.99
CA THR A 262 -21.12 11.88 -19.82
C THR A 262 -19.96 12.40 -18.96
N ARG A 263 -20.27 13.04 -17.84
CA ARG A 263 -19.30 13.56 -16.87
C ARG A 263 -18.45 12.45 -16.27
N SER A 264 -19.06 11.35 -15.81
CA SER A 264 -18.33 10.21 -15.22
C SER A 264 -17.38 9.55 -16.23
N LEU A 265 -17.83 9.32 -17.47
CA LEU A 265 -17.00 8.78 -18.54
C LEU A 265 -15.82 9.70 -18.91
N LEU A 266 -16.05 11.01 -18.99
CA LEU A 266 -14.99 11.99 -19.26
C LEU A 266 -13.93 12.04 -18.16
N ILE A 267 -14.35 12.05 -16.88
CA ILE A 267 -13.45 12.01 -15.72
C ILE A 267 -12.59 10.75 -15.79
N PHE A 268 -13.23 9.58 -15.94
CA PHE A 268 -12.54 8.29 -16.00
C PHE A 268 -11.56 8.22 -17.17
N TYR A 269 -11.97 8.68 -18.37
CA TYR A 269 -11.12 8.73 -19.55
C TYR A 269 -9.84 9.57 -19.32
N ILE A 270 -9.97 10.77 -18.75
CA ILE A 270 -8.81 11.64 -18.51
C ILE A 270 -7.87 11.03 -17.46
N LEU A 271 -8.40 10.46 -16.38
CA LEU A 271 -7.62 9.87 -15.30
C LEU A 271 -6.83 8.65 -15.75
N VAL A 272 -7.48 7.70 -16.44
CA VAL A 272 -6.82 6.50 -16.98
C VAL A 272 -5.78 6.89 -18.03
N ASN A 273 -6.10 7.81 -18.94
CA ASN A 273 -5.12 8.23 -19.95
C ASN A 273 -3.92 8.97 -19.33
N SER A 274 -4.14 9.71 -18.23
CA SER A 274 -3.06 10.35 -17.47
C SER A 274 -2.14 9.31 -16.83
N SER A 275 -2.72 8.26 -16.25
CA SER A 275 -1.96 7.17 -15.63
C SER A 275 -1.14 6.38 -16.67
N GLN A 276 -1.75 6.00 -17.80
CA GLN A 276 -1.05 5.32 -18.91
C GLN A 276 0.11 6.17 -19.45
N THR A 277 -0.10 7.47 -19.63
CA THR A 277 0.94 8.38 -20.11
C THR A 277 2.07 8.51 -19.10
N LEU A 278 1.75 8.57 -17.80
CA LEU A 278 2.77 8.65 -16.76
C LEU A 278 3.56 7.34 -16.65
N HIS A 279 2.88 6.19 -16.71
CA HIS A 279 3.52 4.87 -16.74
C HIS A 279 4.53 4.78 -17.89
N ASN A 280 4.13 5.14 -19.11
CA ASN A 280 5.00 5.09 -20.28
C ASN A 280 6.20 6.02 -20.15
N LYS A 281 6.01 7.24 -19.62
CA LYS A 281 7.11 8.19 -19.34
C LYS A 281 8.08 7.67 -18.29
N ILE A 282 7.58 7.08 -17.21
CA ILE A 282 8.41 6.49 -16.15
C ILE A 282 9.22 5.32 -16.72
N LEU A 283 8.58 4.44 -17.50
CA LEU A 283 9.23 3.32 -18.16
C LEU A 283 10.35 3.77 -19.10
N GLU A 284 10.07 4.72 -20.00
CA GLU A 284 11.05 5.27 -20.93
C GLU A 284 12.22 5.94 -20.19
N SER A 285 11.94 6.67 -19.12
CA SER A 285 12.97 7.32 -18.30
C SER A 285 13.86 6.33 -17.56
N ILE A 286 13.30 5.22 -17.06
CA ILE A 286 14.06 4.19 -16.32
C ILE A 286 14.91 3.37 -17.28
N LEU A 287 14.40 3.02 -18.46
CA LEU A 287 15.16 2.30 -19.48
C LEU A 287 16.37 3.10 -20.00
N ARG A 288 16.31 4.43 -19.93
CA ARG A 288 17.42 5.33 -20.29
C ARG A 288 18.32 5.70 -19.11
N ALA A 289 18.02 5.24 -17.90
CA ALA A 289 18.78 5.61 -16.72
C ALA A 289 20.15 4.89 -16.69
N PRO A 290 21.23 5.57 -16.21
CA PRO A 290 22.54 4.93 -16.07
C PRO A 290 22.53 3.82 -15.03
N ILE A 291 23.43 2.84 -15.15
CA ILE A 291 23.55 1.72 -14.19
C ILE A 291 23.74 2.18 -12.74
N LEU A 292 24.36 3.35 -12.53
CA LEU A 292 24.53 3.97 -11.22
C LEU A 292 23.18 4.23 -10.50
N PHE A 293 22.12 4.54 -11.25
CA PHE A 293 20.78 4.71 -10.70
C PHE A 293 20.28 3.43 -10.04
N PHE A 294 20.47 2.27 -10.69
CA PHE A 294 20.04 0.96 -10.20
C PHE A 294 20.89 0.45 -9.04
N ASN A 295 22.16 0.85 -8.95
CA ASN A 295 22.99 0.55 -7.78
C ASN A 295 22.60 1.41 -6.56
N SER A 296 22.15 2.65 -6.79
CA SER A 296 21.78 3.58 -5.72
C SER A 296 20.33 3.41 -5.25
N ASN A 297 19.46 2.85 -6.09
CA ASN A 297 18.04 2.65 -5.80
C ASN A 297 17.72 1.16 -5.80
N PRO A 298 17.26 0.58 -4.67
CA PRO A 298 16.94 -0.83 -4.61
C PRO A 298 15.81 -1.20 -5.58
N ILE A 299 15.90 -2.39 -6.18
CA ILE A 299 14.90 -2.91 -7.13
C ILE A 299 13.48 -2.89 -6.55
N GLY A 300 13.33 -3.16 -5.24
CA GLY A 300 12.03 -3.12 -4.56
C GLY A 300 11.36 -1.74 -4.63
N ARG A 301 12.13 -0.65 -4.56
CA ARG A 301 11.60 0.72 -4.67
C ARG A 301 11.10 1.03 -6.07
N ILE A 302 11.84 0.59 -7.09
CA ILE A 302 11.44 0.75 -8.49
C ILE A 302 10.16 -0.05 -8.74
N LEU A 303 10.12 -1.31 -8.27
CA LEU A 303 8.97 -2.18 -8.41
C LEU A 303 7.73 -1.60 -7.71
N ASN A 304 7.87 -1.08 -6.49
CA ASN A 304 6.75 -0.49 -5.75
C ASN A 304 6.14 0.72 -6.47
N ARG A 305 6.95 1.53 -7.17
CA ARG A 305 6.44 2.63 -8.02
C ARG A 305 5.60 2.12 -9.18
N PHE A 306 6.01 1.03 -9.84
CA PHE A 306 5.26 0.45 -10.96
C PHE A 306 4.03 -0.35 -10.54
N SER A 307 4.08 -1.02 -9.39
CA SER A 307 2.97 -1.86 -8.95
C SER A 307 1.97 -1.09 -8.10
N LYS A 308 2.42 -0.51 -6.99
CA LYS A 308 1.54 0.07 -5.97
C LYS A 308 1.16 1.51 -6.28
N ASP A 309 2.14 2.36 -6.63
CA ASP A 309 1.85 3.77 -6.87
C ASP A 309 1.04 3.98 -8.15
N ILE A 310 1.42 3.33 -9.26
CA ILE A 310 0.61 3.31 -10.49
C ILE A 310 -0.73 2.60 -10.26
N GLY A 311 -0.76 1.47 -9.53
CA GLY A 311 -2.02 0.79 -9.20
C GLY A 311 -3.00 1.68 -8.41
N HIS A 312 -2.52 2.47 -7.44
CA HIS A 312 -3.36 3.46 -6.76
C HIS A 312 -3.86 4.57 -7.70
N MET A 313 -3.06 4.96 -8.70
CA MET A 313 -3.46 5.94 -9.70
C MET A 313 -4.50 5.40 -10.70
N ASP A 314 -4.48 4.09 -10.97
CA ASP A 314 -5.42 3.42 -11.87
C ASP A 314 -6.75 3.08 -11.18
N ASP A 315 -6.70 2.53 -9.97
CA ASP A 315 -7.90 1.99 -9.32
C ASP A 315 -8.56 2.99 -8.36
N LEU A 316 -7.76 3.58 -7.46
CA LEU A 316 -8.28 4.35 -6.33
C LEU A 316 -8.53 5.81 -6.70
N LEU A 317 -7.59 6.42 -7.43
CA LEU A 317 -7.60 7.84 -7.74
C LEU A 317 -8.82 8.27 -8.58
N PRO A 318 -9.29 7.50 -9.59
CA PRO A 318 -10.48 7.87 -10.36
C PRO A 318 -11.75 7.95 -9.51
N LEU A 319 -11.94 6.97 -8.63
CA LEU A 319 -13.08 6.92 -7.71
C LEU A 319 -13.05 8.12 -6.74
N ILE A 320 -11.91 8.37 -6.10
CA ILE A 320 -11.77 9.48 -5.15
C ILE A 320 -11.99 10.83 -5.84
N PHE A 321 -11.45 11.05 -7.03
CA PHE A 321 -11.66 12.32 -7.74
C PHE A 321 -13.11 12.51 -8.16
N GLN A 322 -13.79 11.45 -8.61
CA GLN A 322 -15.19 11.52 -8.97
C GLN A 322 -16.05 11.90 -7.76
N ASP A 323 -15.82 11.25 -6.62
CA ASP A 323 -16.53 11.52 -5.36
C ASP A 323 -16.24 12.94 -4.86
N PHE A 324 -14.98 13.37 -4.92
CA PHE A 324 -14.58 14.72 -4.53
C PHE A 324 -15.23 15.80 -5.38
N ILE A 325 -15.19 15.67 -6.71
CA ILE A 325 -15.79 16.65 -7.63
C ILE A 325 -17.31 16.67 -7.46
N GLN A 326 -17.93 15.50 -7.28
CA GLN A 326 -19.36 15.38 -7.02
C GLN A 326 -19.76 16.07 -5.71
N ALA A 327 -19.10 15.75 -4.60
CA ALA A 327 -19.39 16.33 -3.30
C ALA A 327 -19.14 17.83 -3.27
N PHE A 328 -18.04 18.29 -3.86
CA PHE A 328 -17.70 19.71 -3.94
C PHE A 328 -18.74 20.49 -4.77
N SER A 329 -19.13 19.97 -5.93
CA SER A 329 -20.14 20.60 -6.79
C SER A 329 -21.51 20.61 -6.12
N LEU A 330 -21.87 19.54 -5.41
CA LEU A 330 -23.11 19.44 -4.65
C LEU A 330 -23.18 20.49 -3.54
N VAL A 331 -22.12 20.64 -2.74
CA VAL A 331 -22.08 21.63 -1.65
C VAL A 331 -22.21 23.05 -2.20
N ILE A 332 -21.46 23.40 -3.25
CA ILE A 332 -21.58 24.71 -3.89
C ILE A 332 -22.98 24.93 -4.45
N GLY A 333 -23.55 23.90 -5.06
CA GLY A 333 -24.89 23.91 -5.62
C GLY A 333 -25.96 24.20 -4.59
N VAL A 334 -26.00 23.41 -3.51
CA VAL A 334 -26.97 23.55 -2.41
C VAL A 334 -26.83 24.92 -1.74
N VAL A 335 -25.59 25.34 -1.42
CA VAL A 335 -25.36 26.67 -0.81
C VAL A 335 -25.81 27.79 -1.76
N GLY A 336 -25.53 27.67 -3.06
CA GLY A 336 -25.96 28.65 -4.05
C GLY A 336 -27.48 28.80 -4.13
N VAL A 337 -28.21 27.70 -4.13
CA VAL A 337 -29.68 27.70 -4.12
C VAL A 337 -30.23 28.31 -2.83
N MET A 338 -29.70 27.90 -1.67
CA MET A 338 -30.18 28.40 -0.38
C MET A 338 -30.02 29.91 -0.24
N VAL A 339 -28.89 30.46 -0.71
CA VAL A 339 -28.66 31.91 -0.71
C VAL A 339 -29.55 32.63 -1.73
N ALA A 340 -29.86 32.01 -2.87
CA ALA A 340 -30.75 32.59 -3.87
C ALA A 340 -32.21 32.67 -3.39
N VAL A 341 -32.70 31.67 -2.65
CA VAL A 341 -34.07 31.65 -2.11
C VAL A 341 -34.19 32.56 -0.88
N ILE A 342 -33.25 32.45 0.08
CA ILE A 342 -33.27 33.23 1.32
C ILE A 342 -31.87 33.84 1.56
N PRO A 343 -31.62 35.07 1.08
CA PRO A 343 -30.30 35.70 1.21
C PRO A 343 -29.79 35.81 2.65
N TRP A 344 -30.69 35.93 3.63
CA TRP A 344 -30.35 36.01 5.05
C TRP A 344 -29.67 34.75 5.61
N ILE A 345 -29.84 33.57 4.97
CA ILE A 345 -29.15 32.32 5.36
C ILE A 345 -27.63 32.39 5.11
N ALA A 346 -27.17 33.31 4.27
CA ALA A 346 -25.73 33.50 4.06
C ALA A 346 -24.99 33.90 5.34
N ILE A 347 -25.64 34.68 6.23
CA ILE A 347 -25.03 35.19 7.47
C ILE A 347 -24.64 34.04 8.42
N PRO A 348 -25.53 33.10 8.81
CA PRO A 348 -25.17 31.99 9.67
C PRO A 348 -24.27 30.93 8.99
N MET A 349 -24.23 30.88 7.66
CA MET A 349 -23.34 29.95 6.92
C MET A 349 -21.86 30.35 6.98
N ILE A 350 -21.54 31.64 7.05
CA ILE A 350 -20.15 32.13 7.16
C ILE A 350 -19.43 31.59 8.41
N PRO A 351 -19.95 31.74 9.65
CA PRO A 351 -19.28 31.21 10.84
C PRO A 351 -19.20 29.67 10.81
N LEU A 352 -20.19 28.98 10.24
CA LEU A 352 -20.14 27.52 10.05
C LEU A 352 -18.98 27.13 9.12
N GLY A 353 -18.83 27.82 7.98
CA GLY A 353 -17.72 27.59 7.05
C GLY A 353 -16.35 27.87 7.67
N ILE A 354 -16.23 28.91 8.51
CA ILE A 354 -15.01 29.21 9.26
C ILE A 354 -14.69 28.10 10.25
N ALA A 355 -15.67 27.62 11.02
CA ALA A 355 -15.50 26.52 11.97
C ALA A 355 -15.04 25.24 11.27
N PHE A 356 -15.67 24.88 10.14
CA PHE A 356 -15.25 23.74 9.32
C PHE A 356 -13.86 23.92 8.75
N PHE A 357 -13.50 25.11 8.28
CA PHE A 357 -12.17 25.38 7.75
C PHE A 357 -11.08 25.16 8.81
N PHE A 358 -11.26 25.66 10.03
CA PHE A 358 -10.30 25.45 11.12
C PHE A 358 -10.22 23.98 11.55
N LEU A 359 -11.37 23.32 11.71
CA LEU A 359 -11.42 21.91 12.10
C LEU A 359 -10.78 21.01 11.04
N GLN A 360 -11.10 21.24 9.76
CA GLN A 360 -10.54 20.51 8.63
C GLN A 360 -9.04 20.73 8.51
N ARG A 361 -8.55 21.96 8.75
CA ARG A 361 -7.12 22.25 8.73
C ARG A 361 -6.38 21.48 9.82
N TYR A 362 -6.87 21.55 11.06
CA TYR A 362 -6.29 20.83 12.19
C TYR A 362 -6.26 19.32 11.95
N PHE A 363 -7.38 18.75 11.48
CA PHE A 363 -7.46 17.34 11.14
C PHE A 363 -6.50 16.95 10.02
N SER A 364 -6.44 17.73 8.94
CA SER A 364 -5.63 17.38 7.76
C SER A 364 -4.13 17.40 8.06
N GLU A 365 -3.68 18.32 8.91
CA GLU A 365 -2.29 18.36 9.37
C GLU A 365 -1.97 17.11 10.23
N THR A 366 -2.79 16.83 11.23
CA THR A 366 -2.60 15.69 12.15
C THR A 366 -2.73 14.33 11.45
N SER A 367 -3.80 14.13 10.67
CA SER A 367 -4.10 12.88 9.95
C SER A 367 -3.00 12.52 8.96
N ARG A 368 -2.38 13.52 8.31
CA ARG A 368 -1.25 13.28 7.40
C ARG A 368 -0.04 12.71 8.14
N ASP A 369 0.30 13.24 9.30
CA ASP A 369 1.46 12.77 10.05
C ASP A 369 1.21 11.39 10.68
N ILE A 370 -0.02 11.14 11.15
CA ILE A 370 -0.44 9.79 11.57
C ILE A 370 -0.41 8.81 10.39
N LYS A 371 -0.86 9.22 9.20
CA LYS A 371 -0.81 8.38 8.01
C LYS A 371 0.61 8.05 7.58
N ARG A 372 1.55 8.99 7.75
CA ARG A 372 2.99 8.75 7.54
C ARG A 372 3.54 7.74 8.53
N LEU A 373 3.18 7.87 9.81
CA LEU A 373 3.56 6.92 10.84
C LEU A 373 3.06 5.50 10.51
N GLU A 374 1.79 5.36 10.13
CA GLU A 374 1.22 4.06 9.71
C GLU A 374 1.95 3.46 8.51
N CYS A 375 2.26 4.26 7.50
CA CYS A 375 3.03 3.79 6.36
C CYS A 375 4.44 3.34 6.75
N ALA A 376 5.10 4.05 7.66
CA ALA A 376 6.45 3.74 8.13
C ALA A 376 6.48 2.43 8.94
N THR A 377 5.50 2.21 9.83
CA THR A 377 5.41 1.00 10.65
C THR A 377 4.96 -0.24 9.88
N ARG A 378 4.29 -0.06 8.75
CA ARG A 378 3.87 -1.15 7.87
C ARG A 378 5.03 -1.82 7.12
N SER A 379 6.07 -1.07 6.73
CA SER A 379 7.16 -1.61 5.89
C SER A 379 7.95 -2.73 6.60
N PRO A 380 8.37 -2.58 7.87
CA PRO A 380 9.07 -3.64 8.60
C PRO A 380 8.31 -4.98 8.65
N VAL A 381 6.98 -4.97 8.78
CA VAL A 381 6.16 -6.20 8.79
C VAL A 381 6.37 -7.00 7.50
N PHE A 382 6.33 -6.35 6.34
CA PHE A 382 6.54 -7.00 5.05
C PHE A 382 7.99 -7.44 4.84
N SER A 383 8.96 -6.60 5.22
CA SER A 383 10.39 -6.95 5.14
C SER A 383 10.71 -8.18 5.98
N HIS A 384 10.22 -8.23 7.24
CA HIS A 384 10.39 -9.36 8.13
C HIS A 384 9.75 -10.64 7.58
N LEU A 385 8.54 -10.55 7.01
CA LEU A 385 7.89 -11.68 6.36
C LEU A 385 8.71 -12.20 5.16
N ALA A 386 9.20 -11.28 4.30
CA ALA A 386 9.99 -11.63 3.12
C ALA A 386 11.35 -12.23 3.47
N SER A 387 12.02 -11.77 4.53
CA SER A 387 13.27 -12.36 5.03
C SER A 387 13.03 -13.73 5.66
N SER A 388 11.93 -13.88 6.42
CA SER A 388 11.53 -15.15 7.04
C SER A 388 11.25 -16.23 6.02
N LEU A 389 10.53 -15.91 4.93
CA LEU A 389 10.26 -16.83 3.84
C LEU A 389 11.54 -17.26 3.10
N ARG A 390 12.45 -16.31 2.82
CA ARG A 390 13.75 -16.61 2.17
C ARG A 390 14.67 -17.45 3.05
N GLY A 391 14.65 -17.21 4.37
CA GLY A 391 15.50 -17.88 5.35
C GLY A 391 14.85 -19.05 6.08
N LEU A 392 13.71 -19.57 5.59
CA LEU A 392 12.86 -20.48 6.37
C LEU A 392 13.55 -21.79 6.81
N TRP A 393 14.41 -22.35 5.97
CA TRP A 393 15.18 -23.55 6.34
C TRP A 393 16.20 -23.24 7.45
N THR A 394 16.84 -22.07 7.37
CA THR A 394 17.82 -21.60 8.34
C THR A 394 17.16 -21.36 9.70
N ILE A 395 16.02 -20.66 9.74
CA ILE A 395 15.28 -20.38 10.99
C ILE A 395 14.92 -21.68 11.72
N ARG A 396 14.41 -22.68 10.97
CA ARG A 396 14.07 -24.00 11.52
C ARG A 396 15.28 -24.81 11.95
N ALA A 397 16.40 -24.72 11.21
CA ALA A 397 17.64 -25.38 11.58
C ALA A 397 18.19 -24.85 12.92
N TYR A 398 18.06 -23.54 13.17
CA TYR A 398 18.46 -22.89 14.42
C TYR A 398 17.41 -22.98 15.53
N LYS A 399 16.22 -23.55 15.28
CA LYS A 399 15.07 -23.57 16.21
C LYS A 399 14.72 -22.18 16.75
N ALA A 400 14.84 -21.16 15.89
CA ALA A 400 14.64 -19.76 16.24
C ALA A 400 13.21 -19.28 15.94
N GLU A 401 12.25 -20.17 15.74
CA GLU A 401 10.89 -19.81 15.32
C GLU A 401 10.21 -18.87 16.31
N GLN A 402 10.36 -19.12 17.62
CA GLN A 402 9.72 -18.31 18.65
C GLN A 402 10.26 -16.88 18.66
N SER A 403 11.58 -16.69 18.57
CA SER A 403 12.18 -15.35 18.52
C SER A 403 11.73 -14.57 17.29
N PHE A 404 11.63 -15.23 16.13
CA PHE A 404 11.08 -14.60 14.92
C PHE A 404 9.59 -14.31 15.02
N GLN A 405 8.81 -15.13 15.73
CA GLN A 405 7.38 -14.87 16.01
C GLN A 405 7.21 -13.64 16.90
N GLU A 406 7.92 -13.59 18.04
CA GLU A 406 7.89 -12.44 18.96
C GLU A 406 8.32 -11.14 18.26
N LEU A 407 9.34 -11.21 17.40
CA LEU A 407 9.76 -10.06 16.60
C LEU A 407 8.69 -9.66 15.57
N PHE A 408 8.02 -10.61 14.92
CA PHE A 408 6.93 -10.31 13.99
C PHE A 408 5.74 -9.66 14.70
N ASP A 409 5.35 -10.21 15.85
CA ASP A 409 4.26 -9.70 16.67
C ASP A 409 4.54 -8.26 17.13
N ALA A 410 5.77 -7.96 17.56
CA ALA A 410 6.18 -6.59 17.91
C ALA A 410 6.04 -5.58 16.75
N HIS A 411 6.42 -5.97 15.53
CA HIS A 411 6.22 -5.12 14.35
C HIS A 411 4.74 -4.95 14.01
N GLN A 412 3.94 -6.00 14.18
CA GLN A 412 2.50 -5.98 13.94
C GLN A 412 1.76 -5.12 14.97
N ASP A 413 2.14 -5.17 16.24
CA ASP A 413 1.57 -4.36 17.31
C ASP A 413 1.82 -2.86 17.05
N LEU A 414 3.04 -2.49 16.68
CA LEU A 414 3.39 -1.12 16.32
C LEU A 414 2.63 -0.61 15.09
N HIS A 415 2.42 -1.47 14.09
CA HIS A 415 1.56 -1.13 12.94
C HIS A 415 0.10 -0.97 13.34
N SER A 416 -0.41 -1.87 14.19
CA SER A 416 -1.79 -1.86 14.67
C SER A 416 -2.09 -0.61 15.51
N GLU A 417 -1.16 -0.18 16.36
CA GLU A 417 -1.25 1.07 17.13
C GLU A 417 -1.39 2.28 16.21
N ALA A 418 -0.50 2.41 15.22
CA ALA A 418 -0.53 3.51 14.27
C ALA A 418 -1.81 3.51 13.40
N TRP A 419 -2.25 2.34 12.96
CA TRP A 419 -3.49 2.18 12.20
C TRP A 419 -4.73 2.53 13.04
N PHE A 420 -4.76 2.11 14.31
CA PHE A 420 -5.84 2.43 15.23
C PHE A 420 -5.93 3.94 15.50
N LEU A 421 -4.79 4.61 15.64
CA LEU A 421 -4.71 6.07 15.78
C LEU A 421 -5.32 6.79 14.57
N LEU A 422 -5.04 6.30 13.35
CA LEU A 422 -5.61 6.83 12.12
C LEU A 422 -7.14 6.69 12.09
N LEU A 423 -7.65 5.50 12.45
CA LEU A 423 -9.09 5.23 12.50
C LEU A 423 -9.80 6.13 13.53
N THR A 424 -9.21 6.24 14.73
CA THR A 424 -9.76 7.04 15.83
C THR A 424 -9.79 8.53 15.48
N THR A 425 -8.74 9.03 14.83
CA THR A 425 -8.67 10.43 14.38
C THR A 425 -9.74 10.74 13.31
N SER A 426 -9.98 9.79 12.39
CA SER A 426 -11.07 9.90 11.40
C SER A 426 -12.46 9.94 12.06
N ARG A 427 -12.68 9.08 13.07
CA ARG A 427 -13.94 9.05 13.83
C ARG A 427 -14.15 10.30 14.66
N TRP A 428 -13.09 10.83 15.27
CA TRP A 428 -13.09 12.10 15.97
C TRP A 428 -13.64 13.20 15.06
N LEU A 429 -13.06 13.39 13.86
CA LEU A 429 -13.53 14.42 12.93
C LEU A 429 -15.02 14.25 12.58
N ALA A 430 -15.45 13.02 12.26
CA ALA A 430 -16.82 12.74 11.89
C ALA A 430 -17.81 13.15 13.00
N VAL A 431 -17.54 12.75 14.24
CA VAL A 431 -18.40 13.09 15.39
C VAL A 431 -18.46 14.60 15.61
N TYR A 432 -17.33 15.31 15.55
CA TYR A 432 -17.34 16.76 15.76
C TYR A 432 -18.03 17.52 14.62
N LEU A 433 -17.89 17.08 13.37
CA LEU A 433 -18.64 17.65 12.25
C LEU A 433 -20.15 17.44 12.43
N ASP A 434 -20.58 16.24 12.81
CA ASP A 434 -22.00 15.92 13.05
C ASP A 434 -22.58 16.74 14.21
N VAL A 435 -21.84 16.91 15.31
CA VAL A 435 -22.25 17.74 16.44
C VAL A 435 -22.39 19.21 16.03
N ILE A 436 -21.44 19.76 15.28
CA ILE A 436 -21.52 21.14 14.79
C ILE A 436 -22.73 21.31 13.85
N CYS A 437 -22.96 20.35 12.94
CA CYS A 437 -24.15 20.32 12.09
C CYS A 437 -25.45 20.27 12.90
N ALA A 438 -25.53 19.41 13.92
CA ALA A 438 -26.72 19.27 14.76
C ALA A 438 -27.02 20.56 15.55
N ILE A 439 -25.98 21.21 16.09
CA ILE A 439 -26.13 22.51 16.77
C ILE A 439 -26.63 23.56 15.77
N PHE A 440 -26.04 23.63 14.58
CA PHE A 440 -26.43 24.58 13.54
C PHE A 440 -27.89 24.41 13.11
N VAL A 441 -28.30 23.18 12.78
CA VAL A 441 -29.69 22.87 12.38
C VAL A 441 -30.66 23.23 13.51
N THR A 442 -30.31 22.94 14.77
CA THR A 442 -31.12 23.29 15.94
C THR A 442 -31.30 24.79 16.06
N VAL A 443 -30.21 25.57 15.97
CA VAL A 443 -30.26 27.04 16.03
C VAL A 443 -31.10 27.62 14.89
N VAL A 444 -30.88 27.16 13.67
CA VAL A 444 -31.64 27.62 12.50
C VAL A 444 -33.13 27.31 12.65
N ALA A 445 -33.49 26.12 13.15
CA ALA A 445 -34.89 25.74 13.39
C ALA A 445 -35.57 26.62 14.45
N PHE A 446 -34.89 26.93 15.56
CA PHE A 446 -35.43 27.83 16.60
C PHE A 446 -35.57 29.28 16.10
N VAL A 447 -34.60 29.78 15.32
CA VAL A 447 -34.67 31.11 14.71
C VAL A 447 -35.81 31.18 13.68
N SER A 448 -35.98 30.16 12.85
CA SER A 448 -37.07 30.12 11.88
C SER A 448 -38.44 30.06 12.56
N LEU A 449 -38.58 29.33 13.67
CA LEU A 449 -39.81 29.28 14.45
C LEU A 449 -40.14 30.65 15.06
N SER A 450 -39.14 31.31 15.64
CA SER A 450 -39.31 32.63 16.26
C SER A 450 -39.70 33.70 15.23
N LEU A 451 -39.10 33.65 14.03
CA LEU A 451 -39.47 34.54 12.93
C LEU A 451 -40.89 34.27 12.40
N ALA A 452 -41.32 33.00 12.39
CA ALA A 452 -42.68 32.63 11.99
C ALA A 452 -43.72 33.13 13.00
N ASP A 453 -43.43 33.07 14.30
CA ASP A 453 -44.30 33.59 15.36
C ASP A 453 -44.43 35.13 15.29
N ASP A 454 -43.34 35.85 15.00
CA ASP A 454 -43.35 37.31 14.80
C ASP A 454 -44.18 37.73 13.58
N ASP A 455 -44.12 36.97 12.48
CA ASP A 455 -44.95 37.22 11.29
C ASP A 455 -46.43 36.90 11.55
N PHE A 456 -46.73 35.88 12.36
CA PHE A 456 -48.10 35.56 12.77
C PHE A 456 -48.69 36.65 13.69
N SER A 457 -47.91 37.17 14.63
CA SER A 457 -48.29 38.28 15.50
C SER A 457 -48.51 39.58 14.72
N ARG A 458 -47.66 39.89 13.72
CA ARG A 458 -47.87 41.05 12.84
C ARG A 458 -49.13 40.93 11.98
N LYS A 459 -49.46 39.73 11.51
CA LYS A 459 -50.68 39.48 10.74
C LYS A 459 -51.94 39.56 11.60
N SER A 460 -51.90 39.16 12.88
CA SER A 460 -53.04 39.33 13.80
C SER A 460 -53.26 40.80 14.17
N ASP A 461 -52.19 41.57 14.36
CA ASP A 461 -52.28 43.01 14.68
C ASP A 461 -52.73 43.87 13.48
N GLY A 462 -52.52 43.39 12.26
CA GLY A 462 -53.01 44.03 11.03
C GLY A 462 -54.51 43.83 10.76
N ILE A 463 -55.16 42.85 11.39
CA ILE A 463 -56.61 42.59 11.27
C ILE A 463 -57.42 43.41 12.29
N PHE A 464 -56.75 44.02 13.29
CA PHE A 464 -57.38 44.78 14.38
C PHE A 464 -57.02 46.28 14.39
N ARG A 465 -56.81 46.89 13.22
CA ARG A 465 -56.85 48.37 13.10
C ARG A 465 -58.03 48.79 12.20
N PRO A 466 -59.02 49.51 12.75
CA PRO A 466 -60.17 50.00 11.98
C PRO A 466 -59.80 51.08 10.96
#